data_AF-A0A358NHI1-F1
#
_entry.id   AF-A0A358NHI1-F1
#
_cell.length_a   1.000
_cell.length_b   1.000
_cell.length_c   1.000
_cell.angle_alpha   90.00
_cell.angle_beta   90.00
_cell.angle_gamma   90.00
#
_symmetry.space_group_name_H-M   'P 1'
#
loop_
_entity.id
_entity.type
_entity.pdbx_description
1 polymer ?
#
loop_
_entity_poly.entity_id
_entity_poly.type
_entity_poly.pdbx_seq_one_letter_code
_entity_poly.pdbx_strand_id
1 'polypeptide(L)'
;NIMEADAIATPTGFYLTISADGEEYRTIVKRIKNRTINLQKINDANNISRQLSSGAISLDDALTNLKSIADGPPCQYRHPFIYGGISSAFFAALFGGGLFEFFAALFAGLAAAVISKYFEGLHSYKFFSSLISGALIAFIAVAAKTISGIGNYNQIIVGSIMPLLPGLAMTNAIRDTIRGDLISGIARAAEALLIASSLAAGVGSVIYVAYSFGFWGI
;
A
#
# COMPACT_ATOMS: atom_id res chain seq x y z
N ASN A 1 -1.02 33.72 21.36
CA ASN A 1 -0.76 34.15 19.97
C ASN A 1 0.52 33.53 19.51
N ILE A 2 0.47 32.74 18.44
CA ILE A 2 1.64 32.26 17.70
C ILE A 2 1.78 33.20 16.50
N MET A 3 2.94 33.80 16.30
CA MET A 3 3.18 34.69 15.15
C MET A 3 3.59 33.89 13.92
N GLU A 4 4.48 32.91 14.09
CA GLU A 4 4.99 32.09 12.99
C GLU A 4 5.00 30.61 13.35
N ALA A 5 4.61 29.77 12.40
CA ALA A 5 4.64 28.32 12.52
C ALA A 5 4.95 27.68 11.17
N ASP A 6 6.06 26.95 11.10
CA ASP A 6 6.49 26.21 9.92
C ASP A 6 6.58 24.72 10.24
N ALA A 7 6.06 23.89 9.33
CA ALA A 7 6.07 22.45 9.46
C ALA A 7 6.64 21.78 8.21
N ILE A 8 7.58 20.85 8.41
CA ILE A 8 8.15 20.01 7.35
C ILE A 8 7.91 18.56 7.73
N ALA A 9 7.32 17.79 6.82
CA ALA A 9 7.11 16.36 6.98
C ALA A 9 7.94 15.59 5.95
N THR A 10 8.72 14.63 6.42
CA THR A 10 9.45 13.67 5.60
C THR A 10 8.97 12.26 5.93
N PRO A 11 9.25 11.25 5.08
CA PRO A 11 8.87 9.88 5.37
C PRO A 11 9.46 9.32 6.68
N THR A 12 10.50 9.93 7.24
CA THR A 12 11.21 9.43 8.44
C THR A 12 11.21 10.41 9.61
N GLY A 13 10.66 11.61 9.44
CA GLY A 13 10.69 12.65 10.48
C GLY A 13 9.69 13.77 10.23
N PHE A 14 9.22 14.34 11.33
CA PHE A 14 8.37 15.53 11.38
C PHE A 14 9.13 16.64 12.11
N TYR A 15 9.19 17.82 11.50
CA TYR A 15 9.87 19.01 12.01
C TYR A 15 8.82 20.10 12.16
N LEU A 16 8.69 20.66 13.36
CA LEU A 16 7.77 21.76 13.63
C LEU A 16 8.54 22.87 14.31
N THR A 17 8.55 24.05 13.70
CA THR A 17 9.12 25.26 14.27
C THR A 17 7.99 26.21 14.62
N ILE A 18 7.98 26.72 15.85
CA ILE A 18 6.98 27.67 16.33
C ILE A 18 7.71 28.87 16.94
N SER A 19 7.22 30.07 16.65
CA SER A 19 7.61 31.32 17.32
C SER A 19 6.38 32.05 17.85
N ALA A 20 6.41 32.42 19.13
CA ALA A 20 5.32 33.13 19.79
C ALA A 20 5.48 34.66 19.70
N ASP A 21 6.71 35.14 19.63
CA ASP A 21 7.11 36.55 19.69
C ASP A 21 7.88 37.03 18.43
N GLY A 22 8.20 36.14 17.48
CA GLY A 22 8.98 36.44 16.28
C GLY A 22 10.50 36.42 16.50
N GLU A 23 10.96 36.26 17.75
CA GLU A 23 12.39 36.31 18.12
C GLU A 23 12.89 34.94 18.59
N GLU A 24 12.12 34.24 19.44
CA GLU A 24 12.46 32.88 19.87
C GLU A 24 11.81 31.84 18.95
N TYR A 25 12.65 31.07 18.25
CA TYR A 25 12.22 29.92 17.45
C TYR A 25 12.46 28.62 18.21
N ARG A 26 11.40 27.84 18.42
CA ARG A 26 11.48 26.52 19.04
C ARG A 26 11.17 25.44 18.01
N THR A 27 12.17 24.65 17.65
CA THR A 27 12.02 23.52 16.73
C THR A 27 11.90 22.20 17.49
N ILE A 28 10.84 21.46 17.22
CA ILE A 28 10.63 20.11 17.71
C ILE A 28 10.84 19.13 16.55
N VAL A 29 11.70 18.14 16.77
CA VAL A 29 11.96 17.06 15.82
C VAL A 29 11.41 15.76 16.38
N LYS A 30 10.54 15.09 15.61
CA LYS A 30 10.01 13.76 15.95
C LYS A 30 10.31 12.77 14.83
N ARG A 31 11.08 11.72 15.16
CA ARG A 31 11.38 10.63 14.23
C ARG A 31 10.18 9.68 14.10
N ILE A 32 9.83 9.35 12.87
CA ILE A 32 8.79 8.37 12.56
C ILE A 32 9.46 6.99 12.50
N LYS A 33 9.11 6.10 13.44
CA LYS A 33 9.65 4.74 13.52
C LYS A 33 8.83 3.72 12.74
N ASN A 34 7.50 3.80 12.87
CA ASN A 34 6.55 2.89 12.24
C ASN A 34 5.61 3.67 11.33
N ARG A 35 5.30 3.10 10.15
CA ARG A 35 4.40 3.69 9.16
C ARG A 35 3.34 2.67 8.77
N THR A 36 2.11 3.14 8.68
CA THR A 36 0.98 2.36 8.16
C THR A 36 0.11 3.28 7.30
N ILE A 37 -0.77 2.68 6.51
CA ILE A 37 -1.77 3.40 5.72
C ILE A 37 -3.11 3.22 6.43
N ASN A 38 -3.63 4.29 7.02
CA ASN A 38 -4.96 4.31 7.59
C ASN A 38 -5.68 5.58 7.14
N LEU A 39 -6.41 5.46 6.03
CA LEU A 39 -7.14 6.58 5.43
C LEU A 39 -8.26 7.09 6.34
N GLN A 40 -8.82 6.24 7.21
CA GLN A 40 -9.83 6.64 8.19
C GLN A 40 -9.23 7.61 9.22
N LYS A 41 -8.11 7.25 9.86
CA LYS A 41 -7.42 8.14 10.82
C LYS A 41 -7.00 9.47 10.17
N ILE A 42 -6.59 9.45 8.90
CA ILE A 42 -6.27 10.67 8.14
C ILE A 42 -7.52 11.53 7.94
N ASN A 43 -8.64 10.92 7.53
CA ASN A 43 -9.89 11.64 7.33
C ASN A 43 -10.41 12.25 8.65
N ASP A 44 -10.37 11.49 9.74
CA ASP A 44 -10.83 11.93 11.06
C ASP A 44 -9.98 13.09 11.60
N ALA A 45 -8.66 12.99 11.48
CA ALA A 45 -7.74 14.08 11.85
C ALA A 45 -7.99 15.34 11.00
N ASN A 46 -8.18 15.19 9.68
CA ASN A 46 -8.53 16.31 8.80
C ASN A 46 -9.89 16.91 9.15
N ASN A 47 -10.85 16.10 9.61
CA ASN A 47 -12.16 16.59 10.01
C ASN A 47 -12.09 17.43 11.28
N ILE A 48 -11.33 16.97 12.28
CA ILE A 48 -11.03 17.73 13.50
C ILE A 48 -10.34 19.06 13.15
N SER A 49 -9.35 19.03 12.24
CA SER A 49 -8.68 20.24 11.78
C SER A 49 -9.66 21.25 11.18
N ARG A 50 -10.57 20.81 10.29
CA ARG A 50 -11.60 21.70 9.71
C ARG A 50 -12.56 22.25 10.76
N GLN A 51 -13.01 21.43 11.71
CA GLN A 51 -13.92 21.85 12.77
C GLN A 51 -13.26 22.86 13.72
N LEU A 52 -11.98 22.65 14.07
CA LEU A 52 -11.23 23.60 14.88
C LEU A 52 -11.02 24.92 14.13
N SER A 53 -10.65 24.87 12.86
CA SER A 53 -10.48 26.07 12.02
C SER A 53 -11.78 26.83 11.79
N SER A 54 -12.94 26.16 11.77
CA SER A 54 -14.25 26.81 11.67
C SER A 54 -14.82 27.27 13.02
N GLY A 55 -14.10 27.06 14.13
CA GLY A 55 -14.57 27.38 15.48
C GLY A 55 -15.73 26.50 15.99
N ALA A 56 -15.97 25.35 15.35
CA ALA A 56 -17.06 24.44 15.73
C ALA A 56 -16.75 23.61 16.98
N ILE A 57 -15.46 23.47 17.32
CA ILE A 57 -14.97 22.77 18.52
C ILE A 57 -13.88 23.60 19.19
N SER A 58 -13.69 23.43 20.51
CA SER A 58 -12.60 24.08 21.23
C SER A 58 -11.25 23.40 20.96
N LEU A 59 -10.14 24.06 21.31
CA LEU A 59 -8.80 23.48 21.23
C LEU A 59 -8.67 22.23 22.11
N ASP A 60 -9.24 22.25 23.32
CA ASP A 60 -9.19 21.12 24.25
C ASP A 60 -9.99 19.92 23.72
N ASP A 61 -11.14 20.18 23.08
CA ASP A 61 -11.94 19.14 22.41
C ASP A 61 -11.15 18.53 21.23
N ALA A 62 -10.52 19.38 20.42
CA ALA A 62 -9.70 18.93 19.30
C ALA A 62 -8.53 18.04 19.76
N LEU A 63 -7.85 18.41 20.85
CA LEU A 63 -6.77 17.62 21.43
C LEU A 63 -7.27 16.29 22.00
N THR A 64 -8.42 16.30 22.67
CA THR A 64 -9.05 15.09 23.23
C THR A 64 -9.47 14.13 22.12
N ASN A 65 -10.10 14.64 21.06
CA ASN A 65 -10.50 13.86 19.91
C ASN A 65 -9.29 13.28 19.17
N LEU A 66 -8.21 14.05 18.98
CA LEU A 66 -6.97 13.54 18.38
C LEU A 66 -6.33 12.42 19.21
N LYS A 67 -6.33 12.53 20.54
CA LYS A 67 -5.87 11.43 21.43
C LYS A 67 -6.75 10.19 21.28
N SER A 68 -8.07 10.35 21.22
CA SER A 68 -8.98 9.21 21.02
C SER A 68 -8.73 8.47 19.70
N ILE A 69 -8.35 9.19 18.62
CA ILE A 69 -7.98 8.58 17.33
C ILE A 69 -6.63 7.86 17.44
N ALA A 70 -5.68 8.43 18.17
CA ALA A 70 -4.37 7.83 18.39
C ALA A 70 -4.49 6.50 19.16
N ASP A 71 -5.23 6.52 20.27
CA ASP A 71 -5.41 5.40 21.21
C ASP A 71 -6.49 4.40 20.78
N GLY A 72 -7.34 4.81 19.82
CA GLY A 72 -8.41 3.98 19.29
C GLY A 72 -7.90 2.67 18.68
N PRO A 73 -8.71 1.59 18.73
CA PRO A 73 -8.32 0.29 18.25
C PRO A 73 -7.88 0.36 16.79
N PRO A 74 -6.87 -0.43 16.37
CA PRO A 74 -6.49 -0.51 14.97
C PRO A 74 -7.72 -0.90 14.14
N CYS A 75 -7.89 -0.32 12.94
CA CYS A 75 -8.99 -0.69 12.04
C CYS A 75 -9.00 -2.21 11.84
N GLN A 76 -9.96 -2.88 12.45
CA GLN A 76 -10.10 -4.33 12.36
C GLN A 76 -10.85 -4.68 11.08
N TYR A 77 -10.16 -4.67 9.94
CA TYR A 77 -10.67 -5.42 8.80
C TYR A 77 -10.63 -6.89 9.20
N ARG A 78 -11.81 -7.47 9.43
CA ARG A 78 -11.94 -8.81 10.00
C ARG A 78 -11.26 -9.88 9.11
N HIS A 79 -11.28 -9.67 7.78
CA HIS A 79 -10.70 -10.60 6.79
C HIS A 79 -10.13 -9.89 5.53
N PRO A 80 -8.98 -9.17 5.62
CA PRO A 80 -8.41 -8.42 4.49
C PRO A 80 -8.06 -9.29 3.28
N PHE A 81 -7.70 -10.56 3.51
CA PHE A 81 -7.35 -11.52 2.46
C PHE A 81 -8.53 -11.94 1.58
N ILE A 82 -9.76 -11.92 2.10
CA ILE A 82 -10.97 -12.20 1.31
C ILE A 82 -11.17 -11.08 0.29
N TYR A 83 -11.06 -9.83 0.73
CA TYR A 83 -11.18 -8.68 -0.17
C TYR A 83 -10.05 -8.64 -1.21
N GLY A 84 -8.84 -9.07 -0.85
CA GLY A 84 -7.74 -9.26 -1.78
C GLY A 84 -8.10 -10.23 -2.91
N GLY A 85 -8.57 -11.44 -2.58
CA GLY A 85 -9.00 -12.43 -3.56
C GLY A 85 -10.17 -11.95 -4.43
N ILE A 86 -11.20 -11.36 -3.81
CA ILE A 86 -12.34 -10.81 -4.57
C ILE A 86 -11.86 -9.73 -5.54
N SER A 87 -11.01 -8.82 -5.09
CA SER A 87 -10.45 -7.77 -5.95
C SER A 87 -9.68 -8.38 -7.13
N SER A 88 -8.87 -9.41 -6.88
CA SER A 88 -8.13 -10.12 -7.93
C SER A 88 -9.05 -10.75 -8.98
N ALA A 89 -10.15 -11.36 -8.54
CA ALA A 89 -11.16 -11.95 -9.41
C ALA A 89 -11.79 -10.91 -10.35
N PHE A 90 -12.20 -9.76 -9.78
CA PHE A 90 -12.79 -8.68 -10.57
C PHE A 90 -11.77 -7.98 -11.48
N PHE A 91 -10.50 -7.87 -11.07
CA PHE A 91 -9.46 -7.39 -11.99
C PHE A 91 -9.23 -8.36 -13.14
N ALA A 92 -9.20 -9.68 -12.88
CA ALA A 92 -9.10 -10.66 -13.96
C ALA A 92 -10.26 -10.52 -14.97
N ALA A 93 -11.49 -10.36 -14.48
CA ALA A 93 -12.65 -10.07 -15.33
C ALA A 93 -12.52 -8.73 -16.08
N LEU A 94 -12.02 -7.68 -15.41
CA LEU A 94 -11.79 -6.36 -16.02
C LEU A 94 -10.78 -6.42 -17.18
N PHE A 95 -9.77 -7.28 -17.09
CA PHE A 95 -8.80 -7.52 -18.16
C PHE A 95 -9.24 -8.60 -19.18
N GLY A 96 -10.55 -8.85 -19.25
CA GLY A 96 -11.17 -9.73 -20.24
C GLY A 96 -11.16 -11.22 -19.89
N GLY A 97 -10.88 -11.58 -18.63
CA GLY A 97 -10.96 -12.95 -18.13
C GLY A 97 -12.39 -13.47 -18.09
N GLY A 98 -12.56 -14.74 -18.43
CA GLY A 98 -13.83 -15.45 -18.27
C GLY A 98 -14.04 -15.94 -16.84
N LEU A 99 -15.04 -16.81 -16.67
CA LEU A 99 -15.37 -17.39 -15.36
C LEU A 99 -14.20 -18.22 -14.79
N PHE A 100 -13.45 -18.92 -15.64
CA PHE A 100 -12.31 -19.70 -15.20
C PHE A 100 -11.21 -18.81 -14.60
N GLU A 101 -10.84 -17.75 -15.31
CA GLU A 101 -9.84 -16.78 -14.85
C GLU A 101 -10.30 -16.06 -13.60
N PHE A 102 -11.59 -15.74 -13.50
CA PHE A 102 -12.19 -15.11 -12.32
C PHE A 102 -11.95 -15.95 -11.07
N PHE A 103 -12.33 -17.24 -11.08
CA PHE A 103 -12.14 -18.11 -9.92
C PHE A 103 -10.66 -18.42 -9.66
N ALA A 104 -9.86 -18.65 -10.70
CA ALA A 104 -8.43 -18.88 -10.53
C ALA A 104 -7.72 -17.66 -9.93
N ALA A 105 -8.05 -16.45 -10.37
CA ALA A 105 -7.52 -15.21 -9.81
C ALA A 105 -8.03 -14.94 -8.39
N LEU A 106 -9.26 -15.36 -8.06
CA LEU A 106 -9.76 -15.31 -6.68
C LEU A 106 -8.85 -16.09 -5.74
N PHE A 107 -8.53 -17.34 -6.09
CA PHE A 107 -7.68 -18.20 -5.28
C PHE A 107 -6.23 -17.69 -5.24
N ALA A 108 -5.68 -17.26 -6.38
CA ALA A 108 -4.33 -16.71 -6.46
C ALA A 108 -4.19 -15.43 -5.61
N GLY A 109 -5.14 -14.50 -5.72
CA GLY A 109 -5.20 -13.28 -4.93
C GLY A 109 -5.36 -13.53 -3.44
N LEU A 110 -6.22 -14.48 -3.04
CA LEU A 110 -6.39 -14.88 -1.64
C LEU A 110 -5.09 -15.45 -1.07
N ALA A 111 -4.43 -16.33 -1.82
CA ALA A 111 -3.18 -16.96 -1.39
C ALA A 111 -2.05 -15.92 -1.26
N ALA A 112 -1.95 -14.99 -2.21
CA ALA A 112 -1.01 -13.88 -2.15
C ALA A 112 -1.27 -12.94 -0.97
N ALA A 113 -2.53 -12.65 -0.64
CA ALA A 113 -2.89 -11.84 0.51
C ALA A 113 -2.55 -12.54 1.85
N VAL A 114 -2.69 -13.87 1.93
CA VAL A 114 -2.26 -14.66 3.10
C VAL A 114 -0.74 -14.60 3.26
N ILE A 115 0.02 -14.78 2.18
CA ILE A 115 1.48 -14.62 2.22
C ILE A 115 1.86 -13.21 2.66
N SER A 116 1.23 -12.19 2.08
CA SER A 116 1.53 -10.80 2.42
C SER A 116 1.35 -10.53 3.92
N LYS A 117 0.30 -11.11 4.52
CA LYS A 117 0.05 -11.05 5.96
C LYS A 117 1.09 -11.81 6.78
N TYR A 118 1.53 -12.98 6.32
CA TYR A 118 2.54 -13.77 7.05
C TYR A 118 3.89 -13.03 7.16
N PHE A 119 4.23 -12.22 6.16
CA PHE A 119 5.43 -11.40 6.17
C PHE A 119 5.27 -10.08 6.95
N GLU A 120 4.06 -9.72 7.41
CA GLU A 120 3.85 -8.54 8.25
C GLU A 120 4.70 -8.63 9.53
N GLY A 121 5.59 -7.65 9.74
CA GLY A 121 6.46 -7.57 10.91
C GLY A 121 7.93 -7.89 10.65
N LEU A 122 8.30 -8.41 9.47
CA LEU A 122 9.70 -8.57 9.07
C LEU A 122 10.29 -7.24 8.57
N HIS A 123 11.60 -7.06 8.76
CA HIS A 123 12.33 -5.97 8.09
C HIS A 123 12.23 -6.16 6.57
N SER A 124 11.98 -5.06 5.83
CA SER A 124 11.77 -5.10 4.37
C SER A 124 10.61 -5.98 3.90
N TYR A 125 9.57 -6.18 4.73
CA TYR A 125 8.46 -7.09 4.43
C TYR A 125 7.85 -6.88 3.04
N LYS A 126 7.72 -5.64 2.54
CA LYS A 126 7.11 -5.36 1.23
C LYS A 126 7.88 -5.94 0.05
N PHE A 127 9.22 -5.97 0.11
CA PHE A 127 10.04 -6.54 -0.96
C PHE A 127 9.83 -8.05 -1.05
N PHE A 128 10.08 -8.76 0.06
CA PHE A 128 9.99 -10.22 0.09
C PHE A 128 8.55 -10.72 -0.08
N SER A 129 7.57 -10.07 0.54
CA SER A 129 6.17 -10.42 0.35
C SER A 129 5.73 -10.24 -1.11
N SER A 130 6.18 -9.20 -1.80
CA SER A 130 5.84 -8.97 -3.21
C SER A 130 6.52 -9.99 -4.12
N LEU A 131 7.80 -10.30 -3.87
CA LEU A 131 8.53 -11.33 -4.61
C LEU A 131 7.85 -12.69 -4.51
N ILE A 132 7.55 -13.14 -3.29
CA ILE A 132 6.97 -14.46 -3.04
C ILE A 132 5.50 -14.50 -3.50
N SER A 133 4.73 -13.44 -3.27
CA SER A 133 3.36 -13.33 -3.78
C SER A 133 3.33 -13.38 -5.31
N GLY A 134 4.24 -12.67 -5.98
CA GLY A 134 4.35 -12.70 -7.45
C GLY A 134 4.66 -14.09 -7.98
N ALA A 135 5.63 -14.79 -7.36
CA ALA A 135 5.94 -16.16 -7.69
C ALA A 135 4.75 -17.10 -7.46
N LEU A 136 4.07 -16.99 -6.32
CA LEU A 136 2.90 -17.81 -6.02
C LEU A 136 1.75 -17.57 -7.01
N ILE A 137 1.47 -16.31 -7.34
CA ILE A 137 0.44 -15.95 -8.34
C ILE A 137 0.75 -16.61 -9.68
N ALA A 138 1.99 -16.46 -10.17
CA ALA A 138 2.40 -17.05 -11.43
C ALA A 138 2.33 -18.58 -11.38
N PHE A 139 2.74 -19.20 -10.27
CA PHE A 139 2.65 -20.65 -10.07
C PHE A 139 1.21 -21.14 -10.15
N ILE A 140 0.29 -20.48 -9.43
CA ILE A 140 -1.13 -20.84 -9.45
C ILE A 140 -1.73 -20.64 -10.85
N ALA A 141 -1.38 -19.55 -11.54
CA ALA A 141 -1.88 -19.30 -12.90
C ALA A 141 -1.41 -20.35 -13.91
N VAL A 142 -0.11 -20.69 -13.88
CA VAL A 142 0.47 -21.73 -14.73
C VAL A 142 -0.12 -23.09 -14.40
N ALA A 143 -0.23 -23.44 -13.12
CA ALA A 143 -0.82 -24.71 -12.69
C ALA A 143 -2.30 -24.82 -13.10
N ALA A 144 -3.08 -23.75 -12.90
CA ALA A 144 -4.48 -23.68 -13.29
C ALA A 144 -4.65 -23.92 -14.79
N LYS A 145 -3.86 -23.22 -15.63
CA LYS A 145 -3.86 -23.40 -17.09
C LYS A 145 -3.46 -24.82 -17.50
N THR A 146 -2.41 -25.35 -16.89
CA THR A 146 -1.86 -26.67 -17.23
C THR A 146 -2.82 -27.81 -16.86
N ILE A 147 -3.47 -27.73 -15.70
CA ILE A 147 -4.39 -28.77 -15.21
C ILE A 147 -5.73 -28.72 -15.94
N SER A 148 -6.28 -27.52 -16.16
CA SER A 148 -7.61 -27.38 -16.78
C SER A 148 -7.57 -27.49 -18.30
N GLY A 149 -6.42 -27.19 -18.92
CA GLY A 149 -6.26 -27.04 -20.37
C GLY A 149 -6.93 -25.80 -20.96
N ILE A 150 -7.79 -25.12 -20.19
CA ILE A 150 -8.62 -23.99 -20.64
C ILE A 150 -8.14 -22.67 -20.03
N GLY A 151 -8.57 -21.57 -20.63
CA GLY A 151 -8.33 -20.23 -20.13
C GLY A 151 -6.95 -19.64 -20.42
N ASN A 152 -6.68 -18.46 -19.87
CA ASN A 152 -5.46 -17.68 -20.12
C ASN A 152 -4.77 -17.29 -18.80
N TYR A 153 -3.56 -17.83 -18.61
CA TYR A 153 -2.76 -17.55 -17.41
C TYR A 153 -2.41 -16.07 -17.26
N ASN A 154 -2.29 -15.31 -18.37
CA ASN A 154 -1.97 -13.88 -18.31
C ASN A 154 -3.05 -13.08 -17.58
N GLN A 155 -4.33 -13.40 -17.81
CA GLN A 155 -5.45 -12.72 -17.17
C GLN A 155 -5.50 -13.04 -15.67
N ILE A 156 -5.17 -14.27 -15.30
CA ILE A 156 -5.05 -14.68 -13.88
C ILE A 156 -3.91 -13.91 -13.21
N ILE A 157 -2.73 -13.84 -13.84
CA ILE A 157 -1.56 -13.14 -13.32
C ILE A 157 -1.84 -11.64 -13.19
N VAL A 158 -2.26 -10.98 -14.27
CA VAL A 158 -2.53 -9.53 -14.27
C VAL A 158 -3.62 -9.19 -13.26
N GLY A 159 -4.72 -9.96 -13.21
CA GLY A 159 -5.79 -9.76 -12.24
C GLY A 159 -5.30 -9.88 -10.79
N SER A 160 -4.48 -10.89 -10.51
CA SER A 160 -4.03 -11.19 -9.14
C SER A 160 -2.96 -10.24 -8.61
N ILE A 161 -2.14 -9.67 -9.49
CA ILE A 161 -1.07 -8.72 -9.14
C ILE A 161 -1.62 -7.33 -8.81
N MET A 162 -2.75 -6.93 -9.40
CA MET A 162 -3.26 -5.56 -9.30
C MET A 162 -3.46 -5.03 -7.86
N PRO A 163 -4.03 -5.81 -6.92
CA PRO A 163 -4.16 -5.36 -5.52
C PRO A 163 -2.81 -5.17 -4.81
N LEU A 164 -1.75 -5.81 -5.29
CA LEU A 164 -0.40 -5.74 -4.71
C LEU A 164 0.44 -4.61 -5.30
N LEU A 165 -0.02 -3.98 -6.38
CA LEU A 165 0.72 -2.88 -7.00
C LEU A 165 0.85 -1.70 -6.03
N PRO A 166 2.01 -1.04 -5.99
CA PRO A 166 2.28 0.08 -5.08
C PRO A 166 1.63 1.39 -5.56
N GLY A 167 0.38 1.34 -6.01
CA GLY A 167 -0.34 2.47 -6.61
C GLY A 167 -0.42 3.68 -5.68
N LEU A 168 -0.78 3.48 -4.40
CA LEU A 168 -0.80 4.56 -3.40
C LEU A 168 0.58 5.20 -3.17
N ALA A 169 1.65 4.41 -3.20
CA ALA A 169 3.01 4.94 -3.05
C ALA A 169 3.40 5.76 -4.28
N MET A 170 3.10 5.27 -5.50
CA MET A 170 3.32 6.01 -6.75
C MET A 170 2.53 7.32 -6.80
N THR A 171 1.23 7.30 -6.49
CA THR A 171 0.39 8.51 -6.47
C THR A 171 0.92 9.54 -5.47
N ASN A 172 1.29 9.10 -4.27
CA ASN A 172 1.88 9.99 -3.27
C ASN A 172 3.26 10.52 -3.70
N ALA A 173 4.09 9.69 -4.34
CA ALA A 173 5.39 10.14 -4.84
C ALA A 173 5.25 11.28 -5.86
N ILE A 174 4.32 11.14 -6.82
CA ILE A 174 4.01 12.17 -7.81
C ILE A 174 3.50 13.43 -7.12
N ARG A 175 2.53 13.29 -6.20
CA ARG A 175 1.95 14.41 -5.46
C ARG A 175 2.99 15.19 -4.67
N ASP A 176 3.84 14.49 -3.92
CA ASP A 176 4.87 15.09 -3.07
C ASP A 176 5.92 15.80 -3.94
N THR A 177 6.31 15.19 -5.07
CA THR A 177 7.25 15.80 -6.02
C THR A 177 6.71 17.10 -6.62
N ILE A 178 5.44 17.10 -7.06
CA ILE A 178 4.77 18.30 -7.63
C ILE A 178 4.66 19.43 -6.59
N ARG A 179 4.55 19.09 -5.30
CA ARG A 179 4.49 20.04 -4.19
C ARG A 179 5.85 20.58 -3.76
N GLY A 180 6.95 20.08 -4.32
CA GLY A 180 8.32 20.45 -3.93
C GLY A 180 8.89 19.62 -2.76
N ASP A 181 8.15 18.63 -2.25
CA ASP A 181 8.60 17.71 -1.19
C ASP A 181 9.50 16.61 -1.77
N LEU A 182 10.63 16.99 -2.39
CA LEU A 182 11.45 16.11 -3.22
C LEU A 182 11.99 14.88 -2.48
N ILE A 183 12.42 15.04 -1.22
CA ILE A 183 12.90 13.92 -0.40
C ILE A 183 11.79 12.89 -0.17
N SER A 184 10.56 13.35 0.08
CA SER A 184 9.40 12.47 0.23
C SER A 184 9.04 11.80 -1.09
N GLY A 185 9.01 12.58 -2.18
CA GLY A 185 8.74 12.12 -3.53
C GLY A 185 9.69 10.98 -3.96
N ILE A 186 11.00 11.21 -3.90
CA ILE A 186 12.03 10.24 -4.29
C ILE A 186 11.96 8.98 -3.41
N ALA A 187 11.80 9.13 -2.09
CA ALA A 187 11.73 7.99 -1.19
C ALA A 187 10.51 7.09 -1.49
N ARG A 188 9.33 7.67 -1.73
CA ARG A 188 8.13 6.91 -2.10
C ARG A 188 8.22 6.30 -3.49
N ALA A 189 8.84 7.00 -4.45
CA ALA A 189 9.09 6.48 -5.79
C ALA A 189 10.03 5.26 -5.75
N ALA A 190 11.12 5.35 -4.98
CA ALA A 190 12.05 4.24 -4.78
C ALA A 190 11.36 3.04 -4.10
N GLU A 191 10.55 3.29 -3.07
CA GLU A 191 9.75 2.23 -2.42
C GLU A 191 8.81 1.55 -3.43
N ALA A 192 8.09 2.31 -4.25
CA ALA A 192 7.20 1.78 -5.27
C ALA A 192 7.95 0.98 -6.33
N LEU A 193 9.09 1.47 -6.81
CA LEU A 193 9.91 0.78 -7.80
C LEU A 193 10.45 -0.54 -7.25
N LEU A 194 10.93 -0.57 -6.02
CA LEU A 194 11.39 -1.80 -5.37
C LEU A 194 10.28 -2.84 -5.29
N ILE A 195 9.07 -2.45 -4.87
CA ILE A 195 7.91 -3.34 -4.77
C ILE A 195 7.54 -3.89 -6.16
N ALA A 196 7.41 -3.01 -7.16
CA ALA A 196 7.03 -3.38 -8.52
C ALA A 196 8.06 -4.33 -9.16
N SER A 197 9.36 -4.03 -9.03
CA SER A 197 10.43 -4.88 -9.54
C SER A 197 10.48 -6.25 -8.85
N SER A 198 10.22 -6.29 -7.53
CA SER A 198 10.15 -7.56 -6.78
C SER A 198 9.01 -8.44 -7.28
N LEU A 199 7.82 -7.84 -7.44
CA LEU A 199 6.63 -8.53 -7.91
C LEU A 199 6.85 -9.08 -9.33
N ALA A 200 7.41 -8.27 -10.22
CA ALA A 200 7.78 -8.67 -11.57
C ALA A 200 8.83 -9.78 -11.60
N ALA A 201 9.87 -9.70 -10.74
CA ALA A 201 10.89 -10.73 -10.63
C ALA A 201 10.31 -12.07 -10.15
N GLY A 202 9.38 -12.04 -9.18
CA GLY A 202 8.71 -13.24 -8.69
C GLY A 202 7.92 -13.94 -9.81
N VAL A 203 7.10 -13.17 -10.52
CA VAL A 203 6.31 -13.66 -11.66
C VAL A 203 7.21 -14.19 -12.76
N GLY A 204 8.19 -13.40 -13.18
CA GLY A 204 9.11 -13.73 -14.26
C GLY A 204 9.93 -14.98 -13.96
N SER A 205 10.35 -15.20 -12.71
CA SER A 205 11.10 -16.40 -12.31
C SER A 205 10.29 -17.68 -12.54
N VAL A 206 9.01 -17.69 -12.19
CA VAL A 206 8.15 -18.88 -12.36
C VAL A 206 7.81 -19.11 -13.82
N ILE A 207 7.51 -18.05 -14.58
CA ILE A 207 7.27 -18.16 -16.02
C ILE A 207 8.51 -18.71 -16.73
N TYR A 208 9.70 -18.19 -16.41
CA TYR A 208 10.96 -18.67 -16.98
C TYR A 208 11.23 -20.15 -16.68
N VAL A 209 11.01 -20.56 -15.44
CA VAL A 209 11.12 -21.96 -15.03
C VAL A 209 10.11 -22.82 -15.79
N ALA A 210 8.85 -22.39 -15.91
CA ALA A 210 7.83 -23.14 -16.63
C ALA A 210 8.18 -23.36 -18.11
N TYR A 211 8.66 -22.32 -18.81
CA TYR A 211 9.16 -22.49 -20.18
C TYR A 211 10.35 -23.45 -20.26
N SER A 212 11.27 -23.39 -19.30
CA SER A 212 12.44 -24.28 -19.24
C SER A 212 12.07 -25.75 -19.05
N PHE A 213 10.96 -26.05 -18.36
CA PHE A 213 10.41 -27.40 -18.19
C PHE A 213 9.55 -27.88 -19.38
N GLY A 214 9.47 -27.09 -20.45
CA GLY A 214 8.78 -27.50 -21.68
C GLY A 214 7.30 -27.10 -21.75
N PHE A 215 6.82 -26.26 -20.84
CA PHE A 215 5.47 -25.72 -20.90
C PHE A 215 5.41 -24.52 -21.88
N TRP A 216 5.60 -24.78 -23.18
CA TRP A 216 5.63 -23.75 -24.23
C TRP A 216 4.26 -23.20 -24.61
N GLY A 217 3.19 -23.94 -24.30
CA GLY A 217 1.80 -23.60 -24.60
C GLY A 217 1.01 -23.04 -23.43
N ILE A 218 1.70 -22.59 -22.37
CA ILE A 218 1.08 -21.71 -21.36
C ILE A 218 0.87 -20.35 -22.01
#